data_AF-A0A925KV57-F1
#
_entry.id   AF-A0A925KV57-F1
#
_cell.length_a   1.000
_cell.length_b   1.000
_cell.length_c   1.000
_cell.angle_alpha   90.00
_cell.angle_beta   90.00
_cell.angle_gamma   90.00
#
_symmetry.space_group_name_H-M   'P 1'
#
loop_
_entity.id
_entity.type
_entity.pdbx_description
1 polymer ?
#
loop_
_entity_poly.entity_id
_entity_poly.type
_entity_poly.pdbx_seq_one_letter_code
_entity_poly.pdbx_strand_id
1 'polypeptide(L)'
;MEKSPTNFEINLGESKASVQQHSVGGQVIFRVQFSNNRPPLVLHRAVNANESRFWTSIPEGRQREAEEIGKLISAHFKSRT
;
A
#
# COMPACT_ATOMS: atom_id res chain seq x y z
N MET A 1 8.04 22.32 3.50
CA MET A 1 6.75 22.01 2.85
C MET A 1 6.50 20.52 3.00
N GLU A 2 5.68 20.14 3.97
CA GLU A 2 5.16 18.77 4.06
C GLU A 2 4.26 18.55 2.85
N LYS A 3 4.60 17.57 1.99
CA LYS A 3 3.70 17.19 0.89
C LYS A 3 2.46 16.54 1.51
N SER A 4 1.29 17.10 1.23
CA SER A 4 0.01 16.51 1.61
C SER A 4 -0.06 15.05 1.15
N PRO A 5 -0.57 14.12 1.97
CA PRO A 5 -0.68 12.72 1.60
C PRO A 5 -1.56 12.59 0.34
N THR A 6 -1.07 11.82 -0.64
CA THR A 6 -1.89 11.49 -1.81
C THR A 6 -2.88 10.41 -1.40
N ASN A 7 -4.17 10.75 -1.48
CA ASN A 7 -5.26 9.85 -1.13
C ASN A 7 -5.96 9.38 -2.41
N PHE A 8 -6.21 8.09 -2.52
CA PHE A 8 -6.95 7.50 -3.64
C PHE A 8 -7.70 6.25 -3.19
N GLU A 9 -8.63 5.79 -4.02
CA GLU A 9 -9.38 4.57 -3.77
C GLU A 9 -8.90 3.43 -4.69
N ILE A 10 -8.98 2.21 -4.19
CA ILE A 10 -8.78 0.98 -4.96
C ILE A 10 -9.98 0.05 -4.77
N ASN A 11 -10.29 -0.72 -5.82
CA ASN A 11 -11.32 -1.75 -5.77
C ASN A 11 -10.68 -3.10 -5.39
N LEU A 12 -11.28 -3.78 -4.42
CA LEU A 12 -10.89 -5.10 -3.91
C LEU A 12 -12.06 -6.07 -4.09
N GLY A 13 -12.35 -6.41 -5.35
CA GLY A 13 -13.54 -7.17 -5.71
C GLY A 13 -14.80 -6.38 -5.43
N GLU A 14 -15.65 -6.89 -4.53
CA GLU A 14 -16.92 -6.25 -4.13
C GLU A 14 -16.74 -5.16 -3.05
N SER A 15 -15.54 -5.03 -2.48
CA SER A 15 -15.22 -4.02 -1.46
C SER A 15 -14.31 -2.93 -2.01
N LYS A 16 -14.31 -1.76 -1.35
CA LYS A 16 -13.37 -0.66 -1.65
C LYS A 16 -12.41 -0.46 -0.49
N ALA A 17 -11.24 0.09 -0.80
CA ALA A 17 -10.31 0.57 0.21
C ALA A 17 -9.80 1.97 -0.13
N SER A 18 -9.68 2.81 0.89
CA SER A 18 -9.00 4.09 0.80
C SER A 18 -7.52 3.89 1.10
N VAL A 19 -6.66 4.43 0.24
CA VAL A 19 -5.21 4.36 0.36
C VAL A 19 -4.67 5.77 0.62
N GLN A 20 -3.85 5.89 1.66
CA GLN A 20 -3.16 7.13 2.03
C GLN A 20 -1.66 6.89 1.94
N GLN A 21 -0.97 7.68 1.11
CA GLN A 21 0.49 7.64 1.03
C GLN A 21 1.12 8.54 2.11
N HIS A 22 2.05 7.99 2.87
CA HIS A 22 2.85 8.73 3.85
C HIS A 22 4.35 8.56 3.59
N SER A 23 5.14 9.50 4.08
CA SER A 23 6.60 9.39 4.15
C SER A 23 7.02 9.40 5.62
N VAL A 24 7.66 8.33 6.08
CA VAL A 24 8.11 8.17 7.48
C VAL A 24 9.57 7.76 7.46
N GLY A 25 10.45 8.56 8.07
CA GLY A 25 11.89 8.25 8.13
C GLY A 25 12.56 8.09 6.76
N GLY A 26 12.08 8.77 5.72
CA GLY A 26 12.58 8.63 4.35
C GLY A 26 12.00 7.44 3.57
N GLN A 27 11.16 6.62 4.20
CA GLN A 27 10.47 5.50 3.57
C GLN A 27 9.03 5.88 3.20
N VAL A 28 8.60 5.51 1.99
CA VAL A 28 7.21 5.65 1.58
C VAL A 28 6.41 4.45 2.08
N ILE A 29 5.33 4.73 2.79
CA ILE A 29 4.37 3.74 3.27
C ILE A 29 2.97 4.07 2.76
N PHE A 30 2.11 3.07 2.67
CA PHE A 30 0.72 3.21 2.26
C PHE A 30 -0.18 2.63 3.34
N ARG A 31 -0.99 3.48 3.96
CA ARG A 31 -2.02 3.04 4.89
C ARG A 31 -3.29 2.74 4.09
N VAL A 32 -3.76 1.51 4.20
CA VAL A 32 -4.96 1.01 3.52
C VAL A 32 -6.07 0.85 4.55
N GLN A 33 -7.15 1.61 4.39
CA GLN A 33 -8.35 1.53 5.21
C GLN A 33 -9.44 0.83 4.41
N PHE A 34 -9.87 -0.34 4.90
CA PHE A 34 -10.95 -1.11 4.28
C PHE A 34 -12.32 -0.56 4.67
N SER A 35 -13.28 -0.58 3.75
CA SER A 35 -14.66 -0.15 4.01
C SER A 35 -15.46 -1.13 4.88
N ASN A 36 -14.99 -2.37 5.03
CA ASN A 36 -15.69 -3.46 5.71
C ASN A 36 -15.23 -3.69 7.16
N ASN A 37 -14.80 -2.64 7.86
CA ASN A 37 -14.32 -2.66 9.26
C ASN A 37 -13.15 -3.60 9.56
N ARG A 38 -12.50 -4.17 8.55
CA ARG A 38 -11.27 -4.96 8.75
C ARG A 38 -10.15 -4.07 9.27
N PRO A 39 -9.22 -4.61 10.09
CA PRO A 39 -8.07 -3.86 10.54
C PRO A 39 -7.30 -3.25 9.37
N PRO A 40 -6.86 -1.99 9.48
CA PRO A 40 -6.11 -1.34 8.41
C PRO A 40 -4.82 -2.10 8.12
N LEU A 41 -4.31 -1.95 6.91
CA LEU A 41 -3.08 -2.58 6.46
C LEU A 41 -2.07 -1.49 6.09
N VAL A 42 -0.89 -1.50 6.71
CA VAL A 42 0.21 -0.63 6.28
C VAL A 42 1.11 -1.41 5.35
N LEU A 43 1.35 -0.86 4.17
CA LEU A 43 2.16 -1.47 3.11
C LEU A 43 3.41 -0.66 2.84
N HIS A 44 4.50 -1.35 2.54
CA HIS A 44 5.70 -0.73 2.00
C HIS A 44 6.39 -1.67 1.01
N ARG A 45 7.33 -1.13 0.23
CA ARG A 45 8.23 -1.93 -0.59
C ARG A 45 9.47 -2.29 0.23
N ALA A 46 9.71 -3.58 0.39
CA ALA A 46 10.94 -4.12 0.95
C ALA A 46 11.85 -4.66 -0.18
N VAL A 47 13.11 -4.92 0.16
CA VAL A 47 14.11 -5.54 -0.70
C VAL A 47 14.54 -6.84 -0.01
N ASN A 48 14.54 -7.96 -0.73
CA ASN A 48 15.02 -9.23 -0.19
C ASN A 48 16.53 -9.42 -0.45
N ALA A 49 17.10 -10.54 0.02
CA ALA A 49 18.52 -10.85 -0.15
C ALA A 49 18.99 -10.93 -1.62
N ASN A 50 18.08 -11.18 -2.56
CA ASN A 50 18.36 -11.22 -4.00
C ASN A 50 18.13 -9.86 -4.68
N GLU A 51 18.15 -8.77 -3.92
CA GLU A 51 17.88 -7.39 -4.38
C GLU A 51 16.50 -7.20 -5.03
N SER A 52 15.61 -8.18 -4.88
CA SER A 52 14.29 -8.14 -5.49
C SER A 52 13.33 -7.39 -4.59
N ARG A 53 12.65 -6.42 -5.17
CA ARG A 53 11.67 -5.60 -4.46
C ARG A 53 10.32 -6.29 -4.40
N PHE A 54 9.72 -6.35 -3.21
CA PHE A 54 8.41 -6.94 -3.00
C PHE A 54 7.54 -6.07 -2.08
N TRP A 55 6.23 -6.26 -2.13
CA TRP A 55 5.29 -5.58 -1.24
C TRP A 55 5.14 -6.38 0.05
N THR A 56 5.15 -5.72 1.20
CA THR A 56 4.94 -6.39 2.49
C THR A 56 4.14 -5.52 3.46
N SER A 57 3.65 -6.13 4.54
CA SER A 57 2.76 -5.52 5.53
C SER A 57 3.45 -5.22 6.86
N ILE A 58 2.96 -4.20 7.56
CA ILE A 58 3.31 -3.91 8.95
C ILE A 58 2.00 -3.84 9.78
N PRO A 59 1.84 -4.67 10.83
CA PRO A 59 2.69 -5.81 11.20
C PRO A 59 2.65 -6.93 10.15
N GLU A 60 3.57 -7.88 10.29
CA GLU A 60 3.68 -9.05 9.41
C GLU A 60 2.48 -9.99 9.54
N GLY A 61 2.37 -10.97 8.63
CA GLY A 61 1.30 -11.98 8.62
C GLY A 61 0.19 -11.74 7.59
N ARG A 62 0.24 -10.62 6.85
CA ARG A 62 -0.70 -10.29 5.76
C ARG A 62 -0.01 -10.18 4.39
N GLN A 63 1.05 -10.98 4.18
CA GLN A 63 1.92 -10.92 2.99
C GLN A 63 1.16 -11.10 1.67
N ARG A 64 0.27 -12.10 1.58
CA ARG A 64 -0.55 -12.33 0.37
C ARG A 64 -1.38 -11.09 0.01
N GLU A 65 -2.03 -10.51 1.01
CA GLU A 65 -2.84 -9.32 0.82
C GLU A 65 -1.98 -8.09 0.48
N ALA A 66 -0.78 -8.00 1.05
CA ALA A 66 0.18 -6.97 0.71
C ALA A 66 0.61 -7.00 -0.75
N GLU A 67 0.83 -8.19 -1.30
CA GLU A 67 1.17 -8.36 -2.72
C GLU A 67 0.01 -8.04 -3.65
N GLU A 68 -1.19 -8.50 -3.33
CA GLU A 68 -2.39 -8.23 -4.11
C GLU A 68 -2.70 -6.72 -4.15
N ILE A 69 -2.74 -6.07 -2.98
CA ILE A 69 -3.02 -4.63 -2.88
C ILE A 69 -1.86 -3.79 -3.45
N GLY A 70 -0.61 -4.20 -3.20
CA GLY A 70 0.57 -3.49 -3.69
C GLY A 70 0.62 -3.42 -5.23
N LYS A 71 0.13 -4.44 -5.93
CA LYS A 71 -0.04 -4.42 -7.39
C LYS A 71 -1.03 -3.33 -7.83
N LEU A 72 -2.16 -3.19 -7.13
CA LEU A 72 -3.17 -2.15 -7.41
C LEU A 72 -2.63 -0.75 -7.17
N ILE A 73 -1.89 -0.56 -6.08
CA ILE A 73 -1.18 0.70 -5.78
C ILE A 73 -0.19 1.01 -6.91
N SER A 74 0.62 0.04 -7.32
CA SER A 74 1.60 0.21 -8.40
C SER A 74 0.92 0.59 -9.73
N ALA A 75 -0.21 -0.05 -10.04
CA ALA A 75 -0.98 0.23 -11.25
C ALA A 75 -1.54 1.67 -11.25
N HIS A 76 -2.05 2.16 -10.11
CA HIS A 76 -2.56 3.53 -9.97
C HIS A 76 -1.51 4.59 -10.30
N PHE A 77 -0.27 4.40 -9.86
CA PHE A 77 0.81 5.34 -10.16
C PHE A 77 1.36 5.20 -11.58
N LYS A 78 1.39 3.98 -12.13
CA LYS A 78 1.76 3.76 -13.53
C LYS A 78 0.78 4.41 -14.51
N SER A 79 -0.53 4.35 -14.25
CA SER A 79 -1.54 4.96 -15.13
C SER A 79 -1.55 6.49 -15.10
N ARG A 80 -0.86 7.11 -14.13
CA ARG A 80 -0.75 8.57 -14.00
C ARG A 80 0.55 9.13 -14.58
N THR A 81 1.44 8.28 -15.07
CA THR A 81 2.70 8.65 -15.74
C THR A 81 2.52 8.48 -17.24
#